data_AF-A0A7C6Z7U9-F1
#
_entry.id   AF-A0A7C6Z7U9-F1
#
_cell.length_a   1.000
_cell.length_b   1.000
_cell.length_c   1.000
_cell.angle_alpha   90.00
_cell.angle_beta   90.00
_cell.angle_gamma   90.00
#
_symmetry.space_group_name_H-M   'P 1'
#
loop_
_entity.id
_entity.type
_entity.pdbx_description
1 polymer ?
#
loop_
_entity_poly.entity_id
_entity_poly.type
_entity_poly.pdbx_seq_one_letter_code
_entity_poly.pdbx_strand_id
1 'polypeptide(L)' 'MAQIVAFQGERGAYSEEAVVKFFGEIVPGKLDVLPCRSLPDVFKAINEGVATDGLIPIENSVAGASA' A
#
# COMPACT_ATOMS: atom_id res chain seq x y z
N MET A 1 2.78 8.14 16.60
CA MET A 1 2.24 8.32 15.23
C MET A 1 2.09 6.93 14.65
N ALA A 2 0.95 6.63 14.02
CA ALA A 2 0.73 5.34 13.37
C ALA A 2 1.54 5.28 12.07
N GLN A 3 2.12 4.13 11.76
CA GLN A 3 2.73 3.86 10.45
C GLN A 3 1.59 3.68 9.44
N ILE A 4 1.65 4.34 8.29
CA ILE A 4 0.63 4.23 7.24
C ILE A 4 1.30 3.69 5.99
N VAL A 5 0.91 2.49 5.58
CA VAL A 5 1.48 1.82 4.40
C VAL A 5 0.53 1.99 3.21
N ALA A 6 0.95 2.74 2.21
CA ALA A 6 0.23 2.87 0.95
C ALA A 6 0.53 1.69 0.01
N PHE A 7 -0.47 1.15 -0.68
CA PHE A 7 -0.27 0.06 -1.64
C PHE A 7 -1.24 0.18 -2.81
N GLN A 8 -0.84 -0.30 -3.99
CA GLN A 8 -1.73 -0.31 -5.16
C GLN A 8 -2.71 -1.49 -5.08
N GLY A 9 -4.01 -1.21 -5.14
CA GLY A 9 -5.09 -2.20 -5.08
C GLY A 9 -6.27 -1.75 -4.23
N GLU A 10 -7.17 -2.70 -3.95
CA GLU A 10 -8.33 -2.51 -3.08
C GLU A 10 -8.10 -3.14 -1.70
N ARG A 11 -8.82 -2.63 -0.69
CA ARG A 11 -8.80 -3.17 0.68
C ARG A 11 -9.38 -4.60 0.66
N GLY A 12 -8.68 -5.56 1.28
CA GLY A 12 -9.02 -6.99 1.18
C GLY A 12 -8.44 -7.72 -0.04
N ALA A 13 -7.64 -7.06 -0.88
CA ALA A 13 -6.84 -7.74 -1.91
C ALA A 13 -5.57 -8.37 -1.31
N TYR A 14 -4.92 -9.26 -2.07
CA TYR A 14 -3.63 -9.91 -1.74
C TYR A 14 -2.57 -8.97 -1.13
N SER A 15 -2.62 -7.68 -1.49
CA SER A 15 -1.71 -6.65 -0.99
C SER A 15 -1.86 -6.38 0.52
N GLU A 16 -3.04 -6.54 1.12
CA GLU A 16 -3.23 -6.38 2.57
C GLU A 16 -2.51 -7.50 3.35
N GLU A 17 -2.57 -8.74 2.86
CA GLU A 17 -1.79 -9.85 3.43
C GLU A 17 -0.27 -9.62 3.29
N ALA A 18 0.18 -9.01 2.19
CA ALA A 18 1.57 -8.65 2.00
C ALA A 18 2.02 -7.58 3.02
N VAL A 19 1.17 -6.60 3.32
CA VAL A 19 1.44 -5.63 4.40
C VAL A 19 1.56 -6.35 5.73
N VAL A 20 0.65 -7.27 6.05
CA VAL A 20 0.72 -8.02 7.31
C VAL A 20 2.00 -8.85 7.42
N LYS A 21 2.42 -9.50 6.33
CA LYS A 21 3.65 -10.30 6.30
C LYS A 21 4.93 -9.47 6.45
N PHE A 22 4.98 -8.26 5.89
CA PHE A 22 6.17 -7.41 5.91
C PHE A 22 6.24 -6.47 7.13
N PHE A 23 5.12 -5.86 7.50
CA PHE A 23 5.03 -4.81 8.53
C PHE A 23 4.39 -5.30 9.85
N GLY A 24 3.78 -6.49 9.84
CA GLY A 24 3.07 -7.05 10.99
C GLY A 24 1.57 -6.73 10.99
N GLU A 25 0.89 -7.12 12.07
CA GLU A 25 -0.57 -7.04 12.14
C GLU A 25 -1.09 -5.59 12.05
N ILE A 26 -2.18 -5.39 11.31
CA ILE A 26 -2.85 -4.09 11.17
C ILE A 26 -3.57 -3.79 12.49
N VAL A 27 -2.95 -2.94 13.30
CA VAL A 27 -3.47 -2.53 14.60
C VAL A 27 -3.75 -1.03 14.56
N PRO A 28 -5.03 -0.60 14.70
CA PRO A 28 -5.40 0.81 14.66
C PRO A 28 -4.56 1.66 15.62
N GLY A 29 -3.96 2.74 15.10
CA GLY A 29 -3.09 3.62 15.88
C GLY A 29 -1.63 3.16 15.98
N LYS A 30 -1.29 1.98 15.44
CA LYS A 30 0.09 1.49 15.28
C LYS A 30 0.45 1.28 13.81
N LEU A 31 -0.37 0.54 13.08
CA LEU A 31 -0.21 0.26 11.65
C LEU A 31 -1.57 0.37 10.97
N ASP A 32 -1.66 1.30 10.03
CA ASP A 32 -2.81 1.53 9.16
C ASP A 32 -2.40 1.35 7.70
N VAL A 33 -3.39 1.10 6.84
CA VAL A 33 -3.14 0.84 5.42
C VAL A 33 -3.94 1.78 4.53
N LEU A 34 -3.32 2.23 3.44
CA LEU A 34 -3.90 3.15 2.49
C LEU A 34 -3.96 2.50 1.09
N PRO A 35 -5.10 1.94 0.68
CA PRO A 35 -5.27 1.42 -0.67
C PRO A 35 -5.28 2.58 -1.68
N CYS A 36 -4.51 2.42 -2.74
CA CYS A 36 -4.35 3.38 -3.83
C CYS A 36 -4.80 2.75 -5.16
N ARG A 37 -5.49 3.53 -6.00
CA ARG A 37 -6.00 3.02 -7.28
C ARG A 37 -4.87 2.70 -8.26
N SER A 38 -3.82 3.52 -8.25
CA SER A 38 -2.70 3.42 -9.18
C SER A 38 -1.36 3.49 -8.46
N LEU A 39 -0.31 2.98 -9.11
CA LEU A 39 1.06 3.08 -8.61
C LEU A 39 1.52 4.55 -8.41
N PRO A 40 1.20 5.51 -9.30
CA PRO A 40 1.45 6.93 -9.03
C PRO A 40 0.75 7.47 -7.78
N ASP A 41 -0.43 6.95 -7.43
CA ASP A 41 -1.15 7.39 -6.24
C ASP A 41 -0.43 6.97 -4.96
N VAL A 42 0.24 5.82 -4.96
CA VAL A 42 1.10 5.36 -3.85
C VAL A 42 2.26 6.34 -3.65
N PHE A 43 2.97 6.69 -4.72
CA PHE A 43 4.06 7.66 -4.65
C PHE A 43 3.58 9.04 -4.20
N LYS A 44 2.43 9.47 -4.70
CA LYS A 44 1.82 10.75 -4.30
C LYS A 44 1.51 10.76 -2.80
N ALA A 45 0.91 9.69 -2.27
CA ALA A 45 0.56 9.59 -0.85
C ALA A 45 1.78 9.71 0.07
N ILE A 46 2.92 9.12 -0.32
CA ILE A 46 4.18 9.24 0.42
C ILE A 46 4.73 10.66 0.33
N ASN A 47 4.75 11.23 -0.89
CA ASN A 47 5.29 12.57 -1.12
C ASN A 47 4.46 13.68 -0.43
N GLU A 48 3.15 13.48 -0.29
CA GLU A 48 2.26 14.39 0.46
C GLU A 48 2.30 14.14 1.99
N GLY A 49 3.02 13.12 2.46
CA GLY A 49 3.11 12.76 3.88
C GLY A 49 1.85 12.11 4.45
N VAL A 50 0.94 11.64 3.58
CA VAL A 50 -0.26 10.88 3.96
C VAL A 50 0.11 9.46 4.37
N ALA A 51 1.09 8.87 3.67
CA ALA A 51 1.65 7.57 4.00
C ALA A 51 3.11 7.70 4.43
N THR A 52 3.54 6.87 5.38
CA THR A 52 4.94 6.80 5.82
C THR A 52 5.76 5.86 4.93
N ASP A 53 5.11 4.85 4.36
CA ASP A 53 5.75 3.78 3.60
C ASP A 53 4.89 3.37 2.40
N GLY A 54 5.53 2.77 1.39
CA GLY A 54 4.87 2.26 0.19
C GLY A 54 5.17 0.79 -0.09
N LEU A 55 4.14 0.00 -0.38
CA LEU A 55 4.26 -1.38 -0.82
C LEU A 55 3.88 -1.49 -2.31
N ILE A 56 4.88 -1.80 -3.14
CA ILE A 56 4.73 -1.94 -4.59
C ILE A 56 5.15 -3.36 -4.99
N PRO A 57 4.26 -4.17 -5.59
CA PRO A 57 4.63 -5.49 -6.10
C PRO A 57 5.55 -5.37 -7.33
N ILE A 58 6.75 -5.95 -7.24
CA ILE A 58 7.74 -5.96 -8.35
C ILE A 58 7.31 -6.88 -9.51
N GLU A 59 6.47 -7.88 -9.26
CA GLU A 59 5.99 -8.83 -10.27
C GLU A 59 4.73 -8.35 -11.02
N ASN A 60 4.27 -7.12 -10.82
CA ASN A 60 3.06 -6.62 -11.49
C ASN A 60 3.31 -6.06 -12.91
N SER A 61 4.47 -6.36 -13.51
CA SER A 61 4.76 -5.99 -14.91
C SER A 61 3.92 -6.77 -15.93
N VAL A 62 3.15 -7.80 -15.52
CA VAL A 62 2.33 -8.62 -16.43
C VAL A 62 0.81 -8.39 -16.30
N ALA A 63 0.29 -7.84 -15.20
CA ALA A 63 -1.17 -7.89 -14.94
C ALA A 63 -1.91 -6.54 -14.85
N GLY A 64 -1.30 -5.39 -15.15
CA GLY A 64 -1.98 -4.11 -14.88
C GLY A 64 -1.66 -2.90 -15.74
N ALA A 65 -0.94 -3.05 -16.86
CA ALA A 65 -0.87 -2.00 -17.88
C ALA A 65 -2.03 -2.16 -18.88
N SER A 66 -3.25 -2.03 -18.39
CA SER A 66 -4.43 -1.94 -19.26
C SER A 66 -4.97 -0.52 -19.18
N ALA A 67 -4.94 0.14 -20.33
CA ALA A 67 -5.32 1.52 -20.64
C ALA A 67 -6.66 1.99 -20.04
#